data_AF-A0A5N4AM64-F1
#
_entry.id   AF-A0A5N4AM64-F1
#
_cell.length_a   1.000
_cell.length_b   1.000
_cell.length_c   1.000
_cell.angle_alpha   90.00
_cell.angle_beta   90.00
_cell.angle_gamma   90.00
#
_symmetry.space_group_name_H-M   'P 1'
#
loop_
_entity.id
_entity.type
_entity.pdbx_description
1 polymer ?
#
loop_
_entity_poly.entity_id
_entity_poly.type
_entity_poly.pdbx_seq_one_letter_code
_entity_poly.pdbx_strand_id
1 'polypeptide(L)'
;MTEMNLLLQYCNQHNLGEQLTFSLRTPPNISDTTVHLVIQHNDILQLIPTDVALQANQTSYKIEITGTSAGHSEVAVNSTNPHIDVAHAFMRVKVYKSNILDILSFTIGWVYFIAWSISFYPQIYTNYKRRSVVGLNFDFLVLNIVGFALYSVFNLGLFAVPEIEQEYFERYPRGLNPVKVNDIVFAVHAFAATLLTIIQCFLYERADQKVSMVARIILGIYSLFIAVSVVLSSVNVIHWLDFLYYCSYVKLSITLIKYIPQAYMNYKRKSTMGWSIGNILLDFTGGILSMLQMILDSYNYNDWVSIFGDPTKFGLGLFSVIFDIFFMIQHYLLYKNCNYEETPTLPDHDECDTDEDDK
;
A
#
# COMPACT_ATOMS: atom_id res chain seq x y z
N MET A 1 -34.55 19.99 17.10
CA MET A 1 -34.58 18.53 17.32
C MET A 1 -33.14 18.12 17.42
N THR A 2 -32.68 17.84 18.63
CA THR A 2 -31.31 17.41 18.89
C THR A 2 -31.23 15.94 18.50
N GLU A 3 -30.46 15.61 17.46
CA GLU A 3 -30.25 14.22 17.03
C GLU A 3 -29.63 13.42 18.19
N MET A 4 -30.29 12.33 18.57
CA MET A 4 -29.89 11.49 19.68
C MET A 4 -29.06 10.31 19.16
N ASN A 5 -27.76 10.55 18.99
CA ASN A 5 -26.85 9.54 18.45
C ASN A 5 -26.53 8.46 19.50
N LEU A 6 -26.84 7.21 19.18
CA LEU A 6 -26.34 6.05 19.92
C LEU A 6 -24.89 5.76 19.52
N LEU A 7 -24.03 5.53 20.51
CA LEU A 7 -22.62 5.20 20.28
C LEU A 7 -22.30 3.82 20.86
N LEU A 8 -21.78 2.94 20.02
CA LEU A 8 -21.18 1.66 20.42
C LEU A 8 -19.68 1.86 20.60
N GLN A 9 -19.17 1.67 21.82
CA GLN A 9 -17.76 1.90 22.11
C GLN A 9 -16.89 0.66 21.86
N TYR A 10 -15.89 0.84 20.99
CA TYR A 10 -14.90 -0.10 20.42
C TYR A 10 -14.32 -1.20 21.34
N CYS A 11 -14.15 -2.41 20.77
CA CYS A 11 -13.05 -3.32 21.07
C CYS A 11 -12.63 -4.03 19.76
N ASN A 12 -11.33 -4.02 19.43
CA ASN A 12 -10.89 -4.10 18.03
C ASN A 12 -10.72 -5.51 17.44
N GLN A 13 -10.48 -6.56 18.24
CA GLN A 13 -10.21 -7.91 17.75
C GLN A 13 -10.55 -8.92 18.87
N HIS A 14 -11.15 -10.08 18.52
CA HIS A 14 -11.65 -11.03 19.53
C HIS A 14 -11.22 -12.47 19.27
N ASN A 15 -10.87 -13.15 20.36
CA ASN A 15 -10.54 -14.56 20.34
C ASN A 15 -11.82 -15.40 20.23
N LEU A 16 -11.75 -16.50 19.50
CA LEU A 16 -12.85 -17.45 19.41
C LEU A 16 -13.24 -17.97 20.81
N GLY A 17 -14.53 -17.88 21.15
CA GLY A 17 -15.07 -18.36 22.43
C GLY A 17 -14.89 -17.41 23.63
N GLU A 18 -14.30 -16.24 23.45
CA GLU A 18 -14.18 -15.22 24.50
C GLU A 18 -15.44 -14.35 24.56
N GLN A 19 -15.92 -14.07 25.78
CA GLN A 19 -17.02 -13.12 26.02
C GLN A 19 -16.44 -11.71 26.18
N LEU A 20 -16.96 -10.76 25.42
CA LEU A 20 -16.66 -9.35 25.62
C LEU A 20 -17.90 -8.54 25.92
N THR A 21 -17.74 -7.64 26.87
CA THR A 21 -18.75 -6.66 27.23
C THR A 21 -18.42 -5.33 26.58
N PHE A 22 -19.34 -4.80 25.79
CA PHE A 22 -19.28 -3.42 25.29
C PHE A 22 -20.43 -2.61 25.89
N SER A 23 -20.29 -1.29 25.83
CA SER A 23 -21.29 -0.37 26.35
C SER A 23 -21.98 0.36 25.21
N LEU A 24 -23.28 0.14 25.07
CA LEU A 24 -24.15 1.02 24.30
C LEU A 24 -24.39 2.28 25.12
N ARG A 25 -23.92 3.42 24.60
CA ARG A 25 -24.12 4.73 25.23
C ARG A 25 -25.27 5.48 24.59
N THR A 26 -26.08 6.09 25.44
CA THR A 26 -27.23 6.91 25.04
C THR A 26 -27.05 8.35 25.51
N PRO A 27 -27.62 9.34 24.79
CA PRO A 27 -27.64 10.71 25.28
C PRO A 27 -28.54 10.83 26.52
N PRO A 28 -28.28 11.80 27.41
CA PRO A 28 -29.13 12.04 28.58
C PRO A 28 -30.56 12.44 28.15
N ASN A 29 -31.57 11.98 28.90
CA ASN A 29 -33.01 12.21 28.64
C ASN A 29 -33.57 11.56 27.36
N ILE A 30 -33.12 10.34 27.03
CA ILE A 30 -33.78 9.53 25.99
C ILE A 30 -35.19 9.12 26.42
N SER A 31 -36.13 9.12 25.47
CA SER A 31 -37.46 8.55 25.70
C SER A 31 -37.33 7.06 25.97
N ASP A 32 -38.04 6.55 26.97
CA ASP A 32 -38.09 5.11 27.25
C ASP A 32 -38.52 4.36 25.97
N THR A 33 -37.62 3.54 25.44
CA THR A 33 -37.79 2.85 24.15
C THR A 33 -36.89 1.61 24.13
N THR A 34 -37.35 0.55 23.48
CA THR A 34 -36.52 -0.64 23.25
C THR A 34 -35.79 -0.51 21.93
N VAL A 35 -34.48 -0.76 21.95
CA VAL A 35 -33.68 -0.94 20.73
C VAL A 35 -33.29 -2.39 20.56
N HIS A 36 -33.24 -2.83 19.31
CA HIS A 36 -32.93 -4.19 18.90
C HIS A 36 -31.54 -4.23 18.30
N LEU A 37 -30.68 -5.12 18.81
CA LEU A 37 -29.35 -5.35 18.27
C LEU A 37 -29.43 -6.45 17.21
N VAL A 38 -29.06 -6.11 15.98
CA VAL A 38 -29.11 -7.01 14.83
C VAL A 38 -27.68 -7.41 14.48
N ILE A 39 -27.45 -8.72 14.42
CA ILE A 39 -26.19 -9.31 13.98
C ILE A 39 -26.32 -9.67 12.49
N GLN A 40 -25.31 -9.30 11.69
CA GLN A 40 -25.29 -9.64 10.26
C GLN A 40 -25.12 -11.16 10.03
N HIS A 41 -24.19 -11.78 10.77
CA HIS A 41 -23.82 -13.19 10.65
C HIS A 41 -23.88 -13.88 12.03
N ASN A 42 -25.00 -14.54 12.31
CA ASN A 42 -25.26 -15.28 13.57
C ASN A 42 -24.37 -16.52 13.73
N ASP A 43 -23.75 -16.99 12.66
CA ASP A 43 -22.76 -18.07 12.65
C ASP A 43 -21.39 -17.61 13.20
N ILE A 44 -21.12 -16.30 13.18
CA ILE A 44 -19.86 -15.68 13.61
C ILE A 44 -19.96 -15.09 15.02
N LEU A 45 -21.10 -14.50 15.37
CA LEU A 45 -21.33 -13.85 16.66
C LEU A 45 -22.64 -14.30 17.31
N GLN A 46 -22.61 -14.37 18.64
CA GLN A 46 -23.79 -14.45 19.49
C GLN A 46 -23.81 -13.24 20.43
N LEU A 47 -24.98 -12.64 20.63
CA LEU A 47 -25.15 -11.41 21.42
C LEU A 47 -26.21 -11.59 22.50
N ILE A 48 -25.92 -11.09 23.70
CA ILE A 48 -26.81 -11.15 24.87
C ILE A 48 -26.68 -9.82 25.66
N PRO A 49 -27.77 -9.07 25.91
CA PRO A 49 -29.14 -9.26 25.41
C PRO A 49 -29.33 -8.68 24.00
N THR A 50 -30.20 -9.28 23.17
CA THR A 50 -30.56 -8.77 21.83
C THR A 50 -31.43 -7.52 21.91
N ASP A 51 -32.24 -7.40 22.96
CA ASP A 51 -33.14 -6.28 23.19
C ASP A 51 -32.66 -5.47 24.39
N VAL A 52 -32.50 -4.16 24.21
CA VAL A 52 -32.07 -3.25 25.26
C VAL A 52 -33.17 -2.21 25.50
N ALA A 53 -33.77 -2.26 26.68
CA ALA A 53 -34.73 -1.25 27.13
C ALA A 53 -34.00 0.00 27.60
N LEU A 54 -34.05 1.07 26.81
CA LEU A 54 -33.47 2.36 27.13
C LEU A 54 -34.35 3.10 28.14
N GLN A 55 -33.71 3.81 29.06
CA GLN A 55 -34.31 4.49 30.19
C GLN A 55 -33.74 5.92 30.28
N ALA A 56 -34.57 6.91 30.56
CA ALA A 56 -34.16 8.31 30.63
C ALA A 56 -32.99 8.59 31.60
N ASN A 57 -32.90 7.82 32.69
CA ASN A 57 -31.91 8.00 33.76
C ASN A 57 -30.63 7.15 33.60
N GLN A 58 -30.52 6.34 32.55
CA GLN A 58 -29.38 5.47 32.34
C GLN A 58 -28.74 5.75 30.97
N THR A 59 -27.45 6.05 30.99
CA THR A 59 -26.69 6.45 29.80
C THR A 59 -25.79 5.37 29.24
N SER A 60 -25.74 4.19 29.88
CA SER A 60 -24.82 3.10 29.52
C SER A 60 -25.43 1.73 29.77
N TYR A 61 -25.41 0.89 28.75
CA TYR A 61 -25.94 -0.48 28.78
C TYR A 61 -24.85 -1.48 28.40
N LYS A 62 -24.62 -2.47 29.26
CA LYS A 62 -23.65 -3.53 29.00
C LYS A 62 -24.27 -4.59 28.12
N ILE A 63 -23.57 -4.92 27.03
CA ILE A 63 -23.98 -5.97 26.10
C ILE A 63 -22.81 -6.93 25.95
N GLU A 64 -23.08 -8.22 26.04
CA GLU A 64 -22.11 -9.29 25.88
C GLU A 64 -22.15 -9.84 24.45
N ILE A 65 -20.99 -9.94 23.81
CA ILE A 65 -20.79 -10.64 22.54
C ILE A 65 -19.88 -11.83 22.78
N THR A 66 -20.21 -12.96 22.16
CA THR A 66 -19.38 -14.15 22.08
C THR A 66 -19.06 -14.45 20.62
N GLY A 67 -17.78 -14.62 20.28
CA GLY A 67 -17.36 -15.07 18.95
C GLY A 67 -17.55 -16.58 18.79
N THR A 68 -18.44 -17.01 17.91
CA THR A 68 -18.78 -18.43 17.68
C THR A 68 -18.00 -19.06 16.53
N SER A 69 -17.60 -18.27 15.53
CA SER A 69 -16.70 -18.71 14.46
C SER A 69 -15.82 -17.55 14.00
N ALA A 70 -14.70 -17.87 13.34
CA ALA A 70 -13.78 -16.84 12.84
C ALA A 70 -14.33 -16.18 11.58
N GLY A 71 -14.19 -14.86 11.50
CA GLY A 71 -14.83 -14.06 10.46
C GLY A 71 -14.96 -12.60 10.85
N HIS A 72 -15.73 -11.87 10.05
CA HIS A 72 -16.16 -10.52 10.35
C HIS A 72 -17.68 -10.49 10.39
N SER A 73 -18.25 -9.79 11.36
CA SER A 73 -19.70 -9.59 11.45
C SER A 73 -19.97 -8.23 12.07
N GLU A 74 -21.10 -7.64 11.68
CA GLU A 74 -21.53 -6.35 12.16
C GLU A 74 -22.65 -6.53 13.18
N VAL A 75 -22.59 -5.72 14.24
CA VAL A 75 -23.67 -5.55 15.20
C VAL A 75 -24.21 -4.14 15.01
N ALA A 76 -25.43 -4.03 14.50
CA ALA A 76 -26.10 -2.76 14.27
C ALA A 76 -27.26 -2.59 15.26
N VAL A 77 -27.56 -1.35 15.63
CA VAL A 77 -28.75 -1.02 16.42
C VAL A 77 -29.90 -0.71 15.46
N ASN A 78 -31.07 -1.28 15.74
CA ASN A 78 -32.31 -0.98 15.07
C ASN A 78 -33.33 -0.45 16.09
N SER A 79 -34.11 0.56 15.71
CA SER A 79 -35.16 1.12 16.58
C SER A 79 -36.48 1.21 15.81
N THR A 80 -37.57 0.94 16.51
CA THR A 80 -38.93 1.19 16.01
C THR A 80 -39.35 2.64 16.17
N ASN A 81 -38.60 3.43 16.93
CA ASN A 81 -38.87 4.85 17.17
C ASN A 81 -38.15 5.72 16.12
N PRO A 82 -38.89 6.42 15.23
CA PRO A 82 -38.29 7.23 14.17
C PRO A 82 -37.54 8.48 14.67
N HIS A 83 -37.64 8.81 15.96
CA HIS A 83 -36.91 9.94 16.57
C HIS A 83 -35.51 9.56 17.06
N ILE A 84 -35.13 8.28 16.99
CA ILE A 84 -33.80 7.80 17.38
C ILE A 84 -32.99 7.56 16.12
N ASP A 85 -31.91 8.33 15.93
CA ASP A 85 -30.96 8.05 14.84
C ASP A 85 -30.08 6.86 15.23
N VAL A 86 -30.14 5.82 14.41
CA VAL A 86 -29.38 4.58 14.55
C VAL A 86 -28.47 4.32 13.34
N ALA A 87 -28.45 5.22 12.34
CA ALA A 87 -27.74 5.00 11.08
C ALA A 87 -26.24 4.75 11.29
N HIS A 88 -25.65 5.42 12.28
CA HIS A 88 -24.23 5.30 12.63
C HIS A 88 -24.00 4.42 13.87
N ALA A 89 -25.05 3.81 14.43
CA ALA A 89 -25.00 3.01 15.64
C ALA A 89 -24.69 1.54 15.29
N PHE A 90 -23.52 1.29 14.72
CA PHE A 90 -23.04 -0.07 14.44
C PHE A 90 -21.59 -0.26 14.92
N MET A 91 -21.23 -1.52 15.18
CA MET A 91 -19.88 -1.94 15.51
C MET A 91 -19.50 -3.12 14.63
N ARG A 92 -18.28 -3.07 14.09
CA ARG A 92 -17.70 -4.20 13.35
C ARG A 92 -16.87 -5.04 14.29
N VAL A 93 -17.10 -6.33 14.29
CA VAL A 93 -16.44 -7.29 15.17
C VAL A 93 -15.70 -8.28 14.30
N LYS A 94 -14.39 -8.39 14.54
CA LYS A 94 -13.54 -9.40 13.89
C LYS A 94 -13.19 -10.48 14.90
N VAL A 95 -13.50 -11.72 14.55
CA VAL A 95 -13.20 -12.90 15.36
C VAL A 95 -12.06 -13.64 14.69
N TYR A 96 -10.94 -13.77 15.39
CA TYR A 96 -9.79 -14.53 14.92
C TYR A 96 -9.76 -15.93 15.53
N LYS A 97 -9.16 -16.89 14.81
CA LYS A 97 -8.95 -18.26 15.30
C LYS A 97 -7.89 -18.34 16.40
N SER A 98 -6.83 -17.55 16.29
CA SER A 98 -5.68 -17.58 17.19
C SER A 98 -5.07 -16.20 17.43
N ASN A 99 -4.93 -15.84 18.70
CA ASN A 99 -4.24 -14.61 19.13
C ASN A 99 -2.75 -14.62 18.73
N ILE A 100 -2.11 -15.79 18.73
CA ILE A 100 -0.70 -15.92 18.34
C ILE A 100 -0.52 -15.57 16.86
N LEU A 101 -1.44 -16.03 16.00
CA LEU A 101 -1.40 -15.71 14.57
C LEU A 101 -1.65 -14.22 14.32
N ASP A 102 -2.51 -13.59 15.13
CA ASP A 102 -2.79 -12.16 15.03
C ASP A 102 -1.57 -11.31 15.43
N ILE A 103 -0.94 -11.61 16.57
CA ILE A 103 0.29 -10.94 17.02
C ILE A 103 1.42 -11.17 16.00
N LEU A 104 1.55 -12.38 15.46
CA LEU A 104 2.53 -12.72 14.44
C LEU A 104 2.29 -11.91 13.16
N SER A 105 1.05 -11.87 12.68
CA SER A 105 0.66 -11.07 11.51
C SER A 105 0.98 -9.59 11.71
N PHE A 106 0.59 -9.02 12.86
CA PHE A 106 0.91 -7.63 13.22
C PHE A 106 2.42 -7.37 13.21
N THR A 107 3.20 -8.27 13.80
CA THR A 107 4.67 -8.15 13.86
C THR A 107 5.30 -8.22 12.47
N ILE A 108 4.90 -9.20 11.65
CA ILE A 108 5.34 -9.34 10.26
C ILE A 108 4.99 -8.07 9.47
N GLY A 109 3.80 -7.52 9.71
CA GLY A 109 3.31 -6.20 9.29
C GLY A 109 4.37 -5.11 9.36
N TRP A 110 4.86 -4.86 10.59
CA TRP A 110 5.86 -3.84 10.85
C TRP A 110 7.23 -4.19 10.27
N VAL A 111 7.63 -5.45 10.30
CA VAL A 111 8.93 -5.88 9.77
C VAL A 111 9.01 -5.63 8.26
N TYR A 112 8.00 -6.01 7.47
CA TYR A 112 8.06 -5.74 6.03
C TYR A 112 7.94 -4.26 5.71
N PHE A 113 7.13 -3.50 6.46
CA PHE A 113 7.02 -2.06 6.29
C PHE A 113 8.39 -1.38 6.47
N ILE A 114 9.13 -1.79 7.50
CA ILE A 114 10.49 -1.32 7.76
C ILE A 114 11.43 -1.76 6.63
N ALA A 115 11.38 -3.04 6.23
CA ALA A 115 12.24 -3.57 5.15
C ALA A 115 12.05 -2.80 3.84
N TRP A 116 10.81 -2.59 3.41
CA TRP A 116 10.48 -1.78 2.23
C TRP A 116 10.87 -0.30 2.40
N SER A 117 10.71 0.28 3.58
CA SER A 117 11.11 1.68 3.81
C SER A 117 12.63 1.85 3.76
N ILE A 118 13.39 0.87 4.26
CA ILE A 118 14.86 0.91 4.28
C ILE A 118 15.45 0.56 2.90
N SER A 119 14.75 -0.20 2.04
CA SER A 119 15.26 -0.65 0.74
C SER A 119 15.72 0.48 -0.20
N PHE A 120 15.14 1.68 -0.07
CA PHE A 120 15.52 2.84 -0.87
C PHE A 120 16.94 3.37 -0.55
N TYR A 121 17.38 3.27 0.71
CA TYR A 121 18.61 3.91 1.18
C TYR A 121 19.90 3.27 0.63
N PRO A 122 20.02 1.94 0.46
CA PRO A 122 21.16 1.34 -0.20
C PRO A 122 21.50 1.93 -1.57
N GLN A 123 20.51 2.27 -2.41
CA GLN A 123 20.77 2.90 -3.71
C GLN A 123 21.22 4.36 -3.54
N ILE A 124 20.52 5.12 -2.69
CA ILE A 124 20.87 6.52 -2.36
C ILE A 124 22.31 6.59 -1.85
N TYR A 125 22.69 5.70 -0.94
CA TYR A 125 24.03 5.62 -0.38
C TYR A 125 25.07 5.21 -1.42
N THR A 126 24.76 4.22 -2.28
CA THR A 126 25.67 3.80 -3.35
C THR A 126 25.97 4.94 -4.33
N ASN A 127 24.94 5.68 -4.73
CA ASN A 127 25.08 6.86 -5.58
C ASN A 127 25.93 7.94 -4.90
N TYR A 128 25.68 8.21 -3.61
CA TYR A 128 26.45 9.17 -2.82
C TYR A 128 27.92 8.77 -2.71
N LYS A 129 28.21 7.51 -2.37
CA LYS A 129 29.58 7.00 -2.18
C LYS A 129 30.36 6.99 -3.48
N ARG A 130 29.73 6.60 -4.59
CA ARG A 130 30.39 6.53 -5.91
C ARG A 130 30.44 7.87 -6.63
N ARG A 131 29.67 8.87 -6.16
CA ARG A 131 29.42 10.15 -6.87
C ARG A 131 29.02 9.93 -8.35
N SER A 132 28.34 8.81 -8.61
CA SER A 132 27.95 8.37 -9.93
C SER A 132 26.66 7.57 -9.83
N VAL A 133 25.73 7.85 -10.75
CA VAL A 133 24.49 7.09 -10.95
C VAL A 133 24.61 6.09 -12.10
N VAL A 134 25.81 5.93 -12.68
CA VAL A 134 26.08 4.92 -13.73
C VAL A 134 25.83 3.53 -13.17
N GLY A 135 24.81 2.84 -13.69
CA GLY A 135 24.26 1.62 -13.06
C GLY A 135 22.75 1.64 -12.83
N LEU A 136 22.18 2.83 -12.67
CA LEU A 136 20.78 3.04 -12.36
C LEU A 136 20.02 3.47 -13.62
N ASN A 137 19.05 2.68 -14.07
CA ASN A 137 18.27 2.99 -15.26
C ASN A 137 17.28 4.14 -14.97
N PHE A 138 17.31 5.17 -15.82
CA PHE A 138 16.45 6.35 -15.62
C PHE A 138 14.97 6.05 -15.87
N ASP A 139 14.63 5.10 -16.73
CA ASP A 139 13.26 4.65 -16.95
C ASP A 139 12.67 4.06 -15.68
N PHE A 140 13.43 3.19 -14.99
CA PHE A 140 13.04 2.66 -13.68
C PHE A 140 12.72 3.80 -12.71
N LEU A 141 13.58 4.83 -12.68
CA LEU A 141 13.43 5.94 -11.74
C LEU A 141 12.22 6.83 -12.05
N VAL A 142 12.01 7.22 -13.31
CA VAL A 142 10.88 8.09 -13.70
C VAL A 142 9.54 7.36 -13.61
N LEU A 143 9.51 6.05 -13.87
CA LEU A 143 8.30 5.24 -13.65
C LEU A 143 8.00 5.15 -12.14
N ASN A 144 9.00 4.90 -11.29
CA ASN A 144 8.79 4.83 -9.85
C ASN A 144 8.26 6.15 -9.25
N ILE A 145 8.82 7.31 -9.62
CA ILE A 145 8.38 8.57 -9.01
C ILE A 145 6.92 8.88 -9.33
N VAL A 146 6.47 8.61 -10.56
CA VAL A 146 5.06 8.76 -10.95
C VAL A 146 4.19 7.75 -10.20
N GLY A 147 4.63 6.49 -10.13
CA GLY A 147 3.89 5.48 -9.37
C GLY A 147 3.74 5.84 -7.89
N PHE A 148 4.81 6.28 -7.21
CA PHE A 148 4.73 6.66 -5.79
C PHE A 148 3.95 7.97 -5.57
N ALA A 149 3.98 8.90 -6.53
CA ALA A 149 3.12 10.09 -6.48
C ALA A 149 1.65 9.70 -6.54
N LEU A 150 1.24 8.89 -7.51
CA LEU A 150 -0.14 8.42 -7.65
C LEU A 150 -0.60 7.57 -6.46
N TYR A 151 0.29 6.74 -5.92
CA TYR A 151 -0.01 5.97 -4.72
C TYR A 151 -0.16 6.87 -3.49
N SER A 152 0.64 7.93 -3.37
CA SER A 152 0.48 8.93 -2.30
C SER A 152 -0.85 9.67 -2.45
N VAL A 153 -1.25 10.05 -3.67
CA VAL A 153 -2.56 10.66 -3.96
C VAL A 153 -3.71 9.74 -3.56
N PHE A 154 -3.64 8.45 -3.91
CA PHE A 154 -4.64 7.47 -3.50
C PHE A 154 -4.77 7.37 -1.97
N ASN A 155 -3.65 7.13 -1.27
CA ASN A 155 -3.67 6.92 0.18
C ASN A 155 -4.05 8.20 0.94
N LEU A 156 -3.51 9.35 0.56
CA LEU A 156 -3.85 10.62 1.20
C LEU A 156 -5.29 11.04 0.88
N GLY A 157 -5.72 10.91 -0.38
CA GLY A 157 -7.06 11.30 -0.80
C GLY A 157 -8.14 10.51 -0.08
N LEU A 158 -8.01 9.18 -0.03
CA LEU A 158 -9.01 8.31 0.60
C LEU A 158 -9.02 8.42 2.13
N PHE A 159 -7.90 8.81 2.75
CA PHE A 159 -7.79 8.92 4.20
C PHE A 159 -8.08 10.34 4.73
N ALA A 160 -7.70 11.38 4.00
CA ALA A 160 -7.73 12.76 4.50
C ALA A 160 -8.91 13.59 3.97
N VAL A 161 -9.64 13.11 2.94
CA VAL A 161 -10.78 13.82 2.36
C VAL A 161 -12.08 13.16 2.81
N PRO A 162 -12.84 13.76 3.75
CA PRO A 162 -14.05 13.15 4.31
C PRO A 162 -15.11 12.82 3.27
N GLU A 163 -15.23 13.63 2.22
CA GLU A 163 -16.21 13.42 1.15
C GLU A 163 -15.90 12.15 0.34
N ILE A 164 -14.62 11.89 0.04
CA ILE A 164 -14.21 10.69 -0.70
C ILE A 164 -14.29 9.45 0.20
N GLU A 165 -13.95 9.60 1.48
CA GLU A 165 -14.15 8.55 2.47
C GLU A 165 -15.64 8.20 2.62
N GLN A 166 -16.52 9.20 2.61
CA GLN A 166 -17.96 8.99 2.59
C GLN A 166 -18.42 8.28 1.32
N GLU A 167 -17.95 8.69 0.13
CA GLU A 167 -18.23 7.96 -1.14
C GLU A 167 -17.82 6.48 -1.04
N TYR A 168 -16.69 6.20 -0.37
CA TYR A 168 -16.24 4.83 -0.12
C TYR A 168 -17.20 4.08 0.79
N PHE A 169 -17.64 4.66 1.89
CA PHE A 169 -18.61 4.02 2.79
C PHE A 169 -20.01 3.94 2.20
N GLU A 170 -20.43 4.83 1.30
CA GLU A 170 -21.68 4.69 0.57
C GLU A 170 -21.63 3.50 -0.40
N ARG A 171 -20.50 3.32 -1.09
CA ARG A 171 -20.28 2.19 -2.00
C ARG A 171 -20.04 0.87 -1.27
N TYR A 172 -19.39 0.93 -0.13
CA TYR A 172 -19.09 -0.19 0.74
C TYR A 172 -19.57 0.13 2.17
N PRO A 173 -20.89 0.08 2.45
CA PRO A 173 -21.47 0.41 3.77
C PRO A 173 -20.86 -0.40 4.92
N ARG A 174 -20.34 -1.58 4.57
CA ARG A 174 -19.73 -2.53 5.50
C ARG A 174 -18.21 -2.66 5.34
N GLY A 175 -17.63 -1.90 4.42
CA GLY A 175 -16.20 -1.85 4.20
C GLY A 175 -15.50 -1.11 5.33
N LEU A 176 -14.27 -1.52 5.65
CA LEU A 176 -13.34 -0.70 6.43
C LEU A 176 -12.52 0.13 5.46
N ASN A 177 -12.16 1.36 5.83
CA ASN A 177 -11.25 2.16 5.01
C ASN A 177 -10.00 1.31 4.73
N PRO A 178 -9.70 0.99 3.45
CA PRO A 178 -8.64 0.05 3.11
C PRO A 178 -7.25 0.65 3.35
N VAL A 179 -7.16 1.98 3.47
CA VAL A 179 -5.91 2.70 3.68
C VAL A 179 -5.62 2.83 5.18
N LYS A 180 -4.44 2.38 5.60
CA LYS A 180 -3.95 2.59 6.97
C LYS A 180 -2.87 3.67 7.00
N VAL A 181 -2.61 4.21 8.18
CA VAL A 181 -1.60 5.26 8.40
C VAL A 181 -0.20 4.82 7.92
N ASN A 182 0.16 3.55 8.13
CA ASN A 182 1.43 3.00 7.64
C ASN A 182 1.52 3.03 6.09
N ASP A 183 0.42 2.86 5.37
CA ASP A 183 0.41 2.88 3.90
C ASP A 183 0.66 4.31 3.38
N ILE A 184 0.11 5.32 4.07
CA ILE A 184 0.37 6.74 3.79
C ILE A 184 1.84 7.07 4.01
N VAL A 185 2.38 6.72 5.19
CA VAL A 185 3.78 7.00 5.54
C VAL A 185 4.71 6.31 4.53
N PHE A 186 4.44 5.06 4.16
CA PHE A 186 5.21 4.34 3.16
C PHE A 186 5.18 5.03 1.80
N ALA A 187 3.99 5.38 1.28
CA ALA A 187 3.83 5.97 -0.05
C ALA A 187 4.58 7.32 -0.16
N VAL A 188 4.42 8.19 0.84
CA VAL A 188 5.06 9.51 0.88
C VAL A 188 6.57 9.38 1.06
N HIS A 189 7.03 8.49 1.94
CA HIS A 189 8.45 8.21 2.14
C HIS A 189 9.11 7.68 0.87
N ALA A 190 8.48 6.72 0.19
CA ALA A 190 8.97 6.16 -1.06
C ALA A 190 9.05 7.22 -2.18
N PHE A 191 8.06 8.11 -2.27
CA PHE A 191 8.09 9.25 -3.18
C PHE A 191 9.28 10.17 -2.88
N ALA A 192 9.47 10.56 -1.61
CA ALA A 192 10.58 11.42 -1.19
C ALA A 192 11.95 10.78 -1.45
N ALA A 193 12.13 9.51 -1.10
CA ALA A 193 13.39 8.78 -1.34
C ALA A 193 13.70 8.64 -2.84
N THR A 194 12.68 8.43 -3.67
CA THR A 194 12.82 8.41 -5.12
C THR A 194 13.20 9.79 -5.66
N LEU A 195 12.59 10.86 -5.14
CA LEU A 195 12.94 12.24 -5.50
C LEU A 195 14.40 12.56 -5.14
N LEU A 196 14.87 12.13 -3.97
CA LEU A 196 16.29 12.26 -3.59
C LEU A 196 17.21 11.56 -4.59
N THR A 197 16.82 10.36 -5.04
CA THR A 197 17.59 9.62 -6.07
C THR A 197 17.57 10.35 -7.42
N ILE A 198 16.45 10.97 -7.80
CA ILE A 198 16.35 11.82 -9.01
C ILE A 198 17.28 13.03 -8.88
N ILE A 199 17.30 13.69 -7.72
CA ILE A 199 18.21 14.82 -7.45
C ILE A 199 19.67 14.36 -7.64
N GLN A 200 20.04 13.17 -7.15
CA GLN A 200 21.37 12.60 -7.38
C GLN A 200 21.68 12.41 -8.87
N CYS A 201 20.70 12.06 -9.71
CA CYS A 201 20.88 11.95 -11.15
C CYS A 201 21.15 13.29 -11.86
N PHE A 202 20.83 14.43 -11.23
CA PHE A 202 21.21 15.75 -11.72
C PHE A 202 22.57 16.21 -11.21
N LEU A 203 22.98 15.75 -10.02
CA LEU A 203 24.21 16.20 -9.35
C LEU A 203 25.44 15.34 -9.64
N TYR A 204 25.26 14.06 -9.98
CA TYR A 204 26.34 13.08 -10.11
C TYR A 204 26.56 12.62 -11.55
N GLU A 205 27.72 12.00 -11.78
CA GLU A 205 28.10 11.45 -13.07
C GLU A 205 27.07 10.44 -13.58
N ARG A 206 26.55 10.67 -14.78
CA ARG A 206 25.45 9.88 -15.38
C ARG A 206 25.77 9.33 -16.76
N ALA A 207 26.97 9.62 -17.30
CA ALA A 207 27.33 9.31 -18.67
C ALA A 207 26.22 9.74 -19.66
N ASP A 208 25.96 8.95 -20.70
CA ASP A 208 24.93 9.21 -21.71
C ASP A 208 23.52 8.70 -21.33
N GLN A 209 23.27 8.36 -20.07
CA GLN A 209 21.98 7.81 -19.64
C GLN A 209 20.85 8.84 -19.80
N LYS A 210 19.79 8.43 -20.48
CA LYS A 210 18.60 9.24 -20.75
C LYS A 210 17.35 8.37 -20.57
N VAL A 211 16.23 9.01 -20.28
CA VAL A 211 14.92 8.33 -20.29
C VAL A 211 14.60 7.91 -21.72
N SER A 212 14.25 6.64 -21.93
CA SER A 212 13.92 6.08 -23.24
C SER A 212 12.64 6.69 -23.81
N MET A 213 12.51 6.64 -25.14
CA MET A 213 11.30 7.09 -25.83
C MET A 213 10.09 6.22 -25.44
N VAL A 214 10.28 4.91 -25.22
CA VAL A 214 9.25 3.99 -24.73
C VAL A 214 8.72 4.43 -23.37
N ALA A 215 9.61 4.71 -22.40
CA ALA A 215 9.19 5.20 -21.09
C ALA A 215 8.46 6.54 -21.18
N ARG A 216 8.90 7.47 -22.04
CA ARG A 216 8.20 8.75 -22.27
C ARG A 216 6.81 8.56 -22.86
N ILE A 217 6.62 7.64 -23.81
CA ILE A 217 5.29 7.32 -24.36
C ILE A 217 4.39 6.74 -23.27
N ILE A 218 4.87 5.77 -22.50
CA ILE A 218 4.11 5.16 -21.40
C ILE A 218 3.69 6.22 -20.39
N LEU A 219 4.63 7.08 -19.96
CA LEU A 219 4.34 8.20 -19.06
C LEU A 219 3.37 9.20 -19.68
N GLY A 220 3.46 9.47 -20.98
CA GLY A 220 2.52 10.32 -21.70
C GLY A 220 1.10 9.74 -21.70
N ILE A 221 0.95 8.44 -21.94
CA ILE A 221 -0.33 7.73 -21.89
C ILE A 221 -0.91 7.79 -20.48
N TYR A 222 -0.13 7.49 -19.45
CA TYR A 222 -0.61 7.60 -18.06
C TYR A 222 -0.97 9.03 -17.69
N SER A 223 -0.16 10.01 -18.07
CA SER A 223 -0.43 11.42 -17.79
C SER A 223 -1.72 11.89 -18.46
N LEU A 224 -1.95 11.50 -19.72
CA LEU A 224 -3.19 11.79 -20.44
C LEU A 224 -4.39 11.12 -19.77
N PHE A 225 -4.28 9.83 -19.44
CA PHE A 225 -5.35 9.08 -18.77
C PHE A 225 -5.73 9.70 -17.42
N ILE A 226 -4.73 10.06 -16.61
CA ILE A 226 -4.93 10.73 -15.32
C ILE A 226 -5.55 12.12 -15.52
N ALA A 227 -5.05 12.92 -16.48
CA ALA A 227 -5.60 14.24 -16.76
C ALA A 227 -7.08 14.18 -17.19
N VAL A 228 -7.43 13.24 -18.09
CA VAL A 228 -8.82 13.00 -18.50
C VAL A 228 -9.66 12.58 -17.30
N SER A 229 -9.17 11.66 -16.46
CA SER A 229 -9.89 11.20 -15.27
C SER A 229 -10.15 12.32 -14.26
N VAL A 230 -9.19 13.23 -14.05
CA VAL A 230 -9.37 14.43 -13.21
C VAL A 230 -10.47 15.34 -13.78
N VAL A 231 -10.46 15.59 -15.10
CA VAL A 231 -11.49 16.42 -15.75
C VAL A 231 -12.86 15.77 -15.59
N LEU A 232 -13.00 14.46 -15.87
CA LEU A 232 -14.25 13.73 -15.73
C LEU A 232 -14.78 13.76 -14.28
N SER A 233 -13.88 13.65 -13.29
CA SER A 233 -14.26 13.76 -11.87
C SER A 233 -14.71 15.18 -11.53
N SER A 234 -14.00 16.19 -12.05
CA SER A 234 -14.30 17.61 -11.79
C SER A 234 -15.65 18.05 -12.39
N VAL A 235 -16.09 17.41 -13.48
CA VAL A 235 -17.41 17.65 -14.11
C VAL A 235 -18.49 16.66 -13.64
N ASN A 236 -18.23 15.88 -12.58
CA ASN A 236 -19.14 14.90 -11.99
C ASN A 236 -19.63 13.80 -12.96
N VAL A 237 -18.81 13.43 -13.96
CA VAL A 237 -19.09 12.26 -14.82
C VAL A 237 -18.67 10.96 -14.13
N ILE A 238 -17.62 11.01 -13.32
CA ILE A 238 -17.19 9.92 -12.44
C ILE A 238 -17.00 10.45 -11.01
N HIS A 239 -17.04 9.58 -10.00
CA HIS A 239 -16.79 9.98 -8.62
C HIS A 239 -15.29 10.18 -8.36
N TRP A 240 -14.95 10.99 -7.35
CA TRP A 240 -13.54 11.18 -6.96
C TRP A 240 -12.91 9.89 -6.45
N LEU A 241 -13.70 9.02 -5.81
CA LEU A 241 -13.27 7.68 -5.45
C LEU A 241 -12.81 6.84 -6.67
N ASP A 242 -13.49 6.96 -7.81
CA ASP A 242 -13.12 6.23 -9.04
C ASP A 242 -11.76 6.71 -9.57
N PHE A 243 -11.53 8.03 -9.54
CA PHE A 243 -10.23 8.62 -9.88
C PHE A 243 -9.11 8.12 -8.96
N LEU A 244 -9.35 8.02 -7.65
CA LEU A 244 -8.36 7.47 -6.73
C LEU A 244 -8.04 6.01 -7.06
N TYR A 245 -9.05 5.18 -7.35
CA TYR A 245 -8.80 3.79 -7.79
C TYR A 245 -8.00 3.73 -9.09
N TYR A 246 -8.27 4.60 -10.06
CA TYR A 246 -7.46 4.70 -11.27
C TYR A 246 -5.99 5.03 -10.98
N CYS A 247 -5.71 5.94 -10.03
CA CYS A 247 -4.34 6.20 -9.58
C CYS A 247 -3.67 4.94 -9.01
N SER A 248 -4.39 4.16 -8.20
CA SER A 248 -3.90 2.91 -7.63
C SER A 248 -3.60 1.85 -8.70
N TYR A 249 -4.47 1.70 -9.70
CA TYR A 249 -4.25 0.76 -10.81
C TYR A 249 -3.08 1.17 -11.71
N VAL A 250 -2.92 2.47 -11.98
CA VAL A 250 -1.75 2.97 -12.71
C VAL A 250 -0.48 2.66 -11.92
N LYS A 251 -0.45 2.88 -10.60
CA LYS A 251 0.67 2.46 -9.74
C LYS A 251 0.96 0.96 -9.89
N LEU A 252 -0.05 0.11 -9.79
CA LEU A 252 0.14 -1.34 -9.92
C LEU A 252 0.74 -1.71 -11.28
N SER A 253 0.22 -1.12 -12.36
CA SER A 253 0.74 -1.33 -13.72
C SER A 253 2.19 -0.85 -13.89
N ILE A 254 2.57 0.25 -13.24
CA ILE A 254 3.96 0.72 -13.19
C ILE A 254 4.85 -0.31 -12.48
N THR A 255 4.42 -0.91 -11.37
CA THR A 255 5.19 -1.93 -10.65
C THR A 255 5.49 -3.15 -11.54
N LEU A 256 4.56 -3.52 -12.42
CA LEU A 256 4.74 -4.62 -13.38
C LEU A 256 5.83 -4.36 -14.42
N ILE A 257 5.98 -3.12 -14.88
CA ILE A 257 6.84 -2.80 -16.03
C ILE A 257 8.16 -2.12 -15.65
N LYS A 258 8.22 -1.43 -14.50
CA LYS A 258 9.35 -0.57 -14.12
C LYS A 258 10.68 -1.29 -14.04
N TYR A 259 10.67 -2.59 -13.71
CA TYR A 259 11.89 -3.39 -13.54
C TYR A 259 12.49 -3.85 -14.88
N ILE A 260 11.70 -3.89 -15.96
CA ILE A 260 12.12 -4.37 -17.29
C ILE A 260 13.32 -3.57 -17.86
N PRO A 261 13.32 -2.22 -17.84
CA PRO A 261 14.46 -1.45 -18.34
C PRO A 261 15.76 -1.71 -17.58
N GLN A 262 15.69 -1.88 -16.26
CA GLN A 262 16.87 -2.19 -15.44
C GLN A 262 17.39 -3.60 -15.75
N ALA A 263 16.49 -4.59 -15.82
CA ALA A 263 16.80 -5.97 -16.19
C ALA A 263 17.51 -6.05 -17.54
N TYR A 264 16.99 -5.33 -18.54
CA TYR A 264 17.59 -5.27 -19.88
C TYR A 264 18.95 -4.55 -19.86
N MET A 265 19.08 -3.46 -19.12
CA MET A 265 20.35 -2.73 -19.00
C MET A 265 21.45 -3.60 -18.37
N ASN A 266 21.13 -4.34 -17.31
CA ASN A 266 22.03 -5.30 -16.69
C ASN A 266 22.44 -6.38 -17.70
N TYR A 267 21.48 -6.90 -18.48
CA TYR A 267 21.74 -7.89 -19.52
C TYR A 267 22.64 -7.37 -20.64
N LYS A 268 22.43 -6.13 -21.10
CA LYS A 268 23.22 -5.50 -22.16
C LYS A 268 24.64 -5.21 -21.70
N ARG A 269 24.81 -4.75 -20.46
CA ARG A 269 26.13 -4.44 -19.86
C ARG A 269 26.86 -5.66 -19.35
N LYS A 270 26.17 -6.80 -19.21
CA LYS A 270 26.66 -8.01 -18.52
C LYS A 270 27.20 -7.70 -17.11
N SER A 271 26.65 -6.68 -16.47
CA SER A 271 27.10 -6.16 -15.18
C SER A 271 25.94 -5.55 -14.43
N THR A 272 25.93 -5.73 -13.11
CA THR A 272 24.99 -5.08 -12.19
C THR A 272 25.65 -3.93 -11.42
N MET A 273 26.86 -3.51 -11.82
CA MET A 273 27.60 -2.45 -11.15
C MET A 273 26.84 -1.12 -11.19
N GLY A 274 26.62 -0.58 -9.98
CA GLY A 274 25.87 0.65 -9.73
C GLY A 274 24.37 0.48 -9.51
N TRP A 275 23.88 -0.76 -9.57
CA TRP A 275 22.56 -1.15 -9.08
C TRP A 275 22.71 -1.81 -7.70
N SER A 276 22.05 -1.25 -6.68
CA SER A 276 22.22 -1.73 -5.31
C SER A 276 21.49 -3.05 -5.09
N ILE A 277 22.26 -4.15 -4.92
CA ILE A 277 21.69 -5.44 -4.56
C ILE A 277 21.05 -5.42 -3.17
N GLY A 278 21.53 -4.58 -2.26
CA GLY A 278 20.95 -4.42 -0.93
C GLY A 278 19.51 -3.90 -0.97
N ASN A 279 19.20 -3.01 -1.93
CA ASN A 279 17.82 -2.58 -2.19
C ASN A 279 16.94 -3.79 -2.56
N ILE A 280 17.40 -4.59 -3.54
CA ILE A 280 16.68 -5.79 -4.02
C ILE A 280 16.43 -6.82 -2.91
N LEU A 281 17.41 -7.09 -2.06
CA LEU A 281 17.26 -8.07 -0.97
C LEU A 281 16.22 -7.62 0.07
N LEU A 282 16.18 -6.32 0.36
CA LEU A 282 15.19 -5.74 1.27
C LEU A 282 13.80 -5.67 0.63
N ASP A 283 13.72 -5.36 -0.66
CA ASP A 283 12.46 -5.37 -1.44
C ASP A 283 11.86 -6.79 -1.47
N PHE A 284 12.69 -7.80 -1.74
CA PHE A 284 12.33 -9.22 -1.71
C PHE A 284 11.81 -9.66 -0.34
N THR A 285 12.53 -9.28 0.72
CA THR A 285 12.15 -9.59 2.10
C THR A 285 10.81 -8.96 2.44
N GLY A 286 10.62 -7.68 2.07
CA GLY A 286 9.35 -6.98 2.25
C GLY A 286 8.20 -7.64 1.49
N GLY A 287 8.42 -8.01 0.23
CA GLY A 287 7.43 -8.66 -0.63
C GLY A 287 6.97 -10.01 -0.10
N ILE A 288 7.91 -10.89 0.32
CA ILE A 288 7.56 -12.19 0.91
C ILE A 288 6.78 -12.02 2.20
N LEU A 289 7.27 -11.17 3.12
CA LEU A 289 6.64 -10.96 4.41
C LEU A 289 5.26 -10.31 4.28
N SER A 290 5.08 -9.39 3.33
CA SER A 290 3.77 -8.79 3.02
C SER A 290 2.77 -9.85 2.54
N MET A 291 3.15 -10.73 1.61
CA MET A 291 2.28 -11.82 1.16
C MET A 291 2.00 -12.83 2.28
N LEU A 292 2.99 -13.14 3.12
CA LEU A 292 2.82 -14.01 4.28
C LEU A 292 1.82 -13.41 5.28
N GLN A 293 1.90 -12.11 5.57
CA GLN A 293 0.93 -11.43 6.43
C GLN A 293 -0.50 -11.62 5.89
N MET A 294 -0.70 -11.38 4.59
CA MET A 294 -2.03 -11.51 3.97
C MET A 294 -2.58 -12.93 4.06
N ILE A 295 -1.72 -13.95 3.86
CA ILE A 295 -2.11 -15.36 4.01
C ILE A 295 -2.48 -15.68 5.46
N LEU A 296 -1.69 -15.20 6.43
CA LEU A 296 -1.97 -15.39 7.86
C LEU A 296 -3.29 -14.74 8.26
N ASP A 297 -3.55 -13.51 7.82
CA ASP A 297 -4.81 -12.81 8.09
C ASP A 297 -5.99 -13.55 7.46
N SER A 298 -5.92 -13.93 6.19
CA SER A 298 -6.99 -14.68 5.54
C SER A 298 -7.27 -16.03 6.20
N TYR A 299 -6.24 -16.73 6.65
CA TYR A 299 -6.43 -17.96 7.40
C TYR A 299 -7.05 -17.69 8.79
N ASN A 300 -6.53 -16.72 9.53
CA ASN A 300 -6.91 -16.44 10.91
C ASN A 300 -8.34 -15.86 11.02
N TYR A 301 -8.76 -15.06 10.04
CA TYR A 301 -10.09 -14.46 9.94
C TYR A 301 -11.03 -15.21 8.98
N ASN A 302 -10.59 -16.33 8.40
CA ASN A 302 -11.36 -17.08 7.39
C ASN A 302 -11.83 -16.23 6.19
N ASP A 303 -11.04 -15.21 5.83
CA ASP A 303 -11.38 -14.20 4.84
C ASP A 303 -10.38 -14.22 3.68
N TRP A 304 -10.49 -15.23 2.83
CA TRP A 304 -9.67 -15.40 1.63
C TRP A 304 -10.07 -14.43 0.51
N VAL A 305 -11.30 -13.91 0.55
CA VAL A 305 -11.80 -12.95 -0.44
C VAL A 305 -11.05 -11.63 -0.32
N SER A 306 -10.69 -11.22 0.90
CA SER A 306 -9.90 -10.01 1.15
C SER A 306 -8.50 -10.01 0.52
N ILE A 307 -7.88 -11.17 0.25
CA ILE A 307 -6.63 -11.23 -0.54
C ILE A 307 -6.84 -10.69 -1.96
N PHE A 308 -7.99 -11.00 -2.56
CA PHE A 308 -8.36 -10.54 -3.90
C PHE A 308 -9.07 -9.17 -3.87
N GLY A 309 -9.57 -8.75 -2.70
CA GLY A 309 -10.21 -7.45 -2.48
C GLY A 309 -9.26 -6.25 -2.49
N ASP A 310 -7.98 -6.45 -2.14
CA ASP A 310 -6.90 -5.46 -2.36
C ASP A 310 -5.86 -6.01 -3.36
N PRO A 311 -6.20 -6.03 -4.66
CA PRO A 311 -5.33 -6.60 -5.70
C PRO A 311 -4.01 -5.83 -5.83
N THR A 312 -3.99 -4.57 -5.39
CA THR A 312 -2.79 -3.73 -5.47
C THR A 312 -1.77 -4.18 -4.44
N LYS A 313 -2.15 -4.34 -3.16
CA LYS A 313 -1.20 -4.75 -2.13
C LYS A 313 -0.62 -6.15 -2.37
N PHE A 314 -1.46 -7.12 -2.71
CA PHE A 314 -0.98 -8.46 -3.05
C PHE A 314 -0.09 -8.44 -4.31
N GLY A 315 -0.54 -7.73 -5.35
CA GLY A 315 0.20 -7.60 -6.61
C GLY A 315 1.56 -6.91 -6.44
N LEU A 316 1.66 -5.89 -5.58
CA LEU A 316 2.93 -5.24 -5.26
C LEU A 316 3.95 -6.24 -4.69
N GLY A 317 3.54 -7.06 -3.71
CA GLY A 317 4.40 -8.08 -3.12
C GLY A 317 4.80 -9.16 -4.13
N LEU A 318 3.85 -9.70 -4.89
CA LEU A 318 4.08 -10.76 -5.86
C LEU A 318 5.04 -10.33 -6.99
N PHE A 319 4.77 -9.19 -7.62
CA PHE A 319 5.59 -8.73 -8.75
C PHE A 319 6.98 -8.29 -8.30
N SER A 320 7.12 -7.69 -7.12
CA SER A 320 8.42 -7.41 -6.52
C SER A 320 9.25 -8.69 -6.41
N VAL A 321 8.72 -9.71 -5.72
CA VAL A 321 9.45 -10.97 -5.47
C VAL A 321 9.92 -11.64 -6.77
N ILE A 322 9.07 -11.65 -7.82
CA ILE A 322 9.43 -12.23 -9.12
C ILE A 322 10.63 -11.49 -9.74
N PHE A 323 10.59 -10.16 -9.79
CA PHE A 323 11.68 -9.37 -10.35
C PHE A 323 12.93 -9.39 -9.46
N ASP A 324 12.77 -9.43 -8.15
CA ASP A 324 13.88 -9.49 -7.22
C ASP A 324 14.66 -10.80 -7.35
N ILE A 325 13.97 -11.94 -7.49
CA ILE A 325 14.60 -13.22 -7.83
C ILE A 325 15.38 -13.11 -9.13
N PHE A 326 14.78 -12.49 -10.15
CA PHE A 326 15.46 -12.27 -11.42
C PHE A 326 16.74 -11.42 -11.26
N PHE A 327 16.70 -10.33 -10.48
CA PHE A 327 17.88 -9.49 -10.22
C PHE A 327 18.94 -10.20 -9.36
N MET A 328 18.54 -11.02 -8.38
CA MET A 328 19.46 -11.86 -7.61
C MET A 328 20.17 -12.86 -8.53
N ILE A 329 19.47 -13.46 -9.49
CA ILE A 329 20.08 -14.34 -10.51
C ILE A 329 21.08 -13.54 -11.36
N GLN A 330 20.70 -12.35 -11.85
CA GLN A 330 21.62 -11.50 -12.62
C GLN A 330 22.88 -11.14 -11.83
N HIS A 331 22.75 -10.81 -10.55
CA HIS A 331 23.85 -10.34 -9.71
C HIS A 331 24.76 -11.49 -9.24
N TYR A 332 24.20 -12.55 -8.66
CA TYR A 332 24.98 -13.61 -8.01
C TYR A 332 25.39 -14.75 -8.93
N LEU A 333 24.61 -15.03 -9.98
CA LEU A 333 24.87 -16.16 -10.89
C LEU A 333 25.46 -15.69 -12.22
N LEU A 334 24.83 -14.73 -12.90
CA LEU A 334 25.21 -14.39 -14.28
C LEU A 334 26.37 -13.39 -14.38
N TYR A 335 26.40 -12.36 -13.54
CA TYR A 335 27.31 -11.21 -13.67
C TYR A 335 28.25 -11.02 -12.47
N LYS A 336 28.58 -12.11 -11.77
CA LYS A 336 29.38 -12.12 -10.54
C LYS A 336 30.80 -11.54 -10.70
N ASN A 337 31.40 -11.66 -11.88
CA ASN A 337 32.85 -11.45 -12.09
C ASN A 337 33.23 -10.19 -12.89
N CYS A 338 32.30 -9.28 -13.17
CA CYS A 338 32.64 -8.03 -13.88
C CYS A 338 33.24 -6.98 -12.93
N ASN A 339 34.51 -7.18 -12.55
CA ASN A 339 35.35 -6.13 -11.99
C ASN A 339 35.98 -5.33 -13.13
N TYR A 340 35.73 -4.01 -13.12
CA TYR A 340 36.52 -2.92 -13.72
C TYR A 340 37.51 -3.32 -14.84
N GLU A 341 37.06 -3.30 -16.10
CA GLU A 341 37.93 -2.78 -17.15
C GLU A 341 37.67 -1.27 -17.18
N GLU A 342 38.66 -0.49 -16.73
CA GLU A 342 38.77 0.91 -17.10
C GLU A 342 38.63 0.98 -18.62
N THR A 343 37.69 1.79 -19.07
CA THR A 343 37.53 2.08 -20.49
C THR A 343 38.91 2.49 -21.02
N PRO A 344 39.47 1.84 -22.07
CA PRO A 344 40.67 2.36 -22.69
C PRO A 344 40.32 3.78 -23.13
N THR A 345 41.04 4.77 -22.62
CA THR A 345 41.04 6.10 -23.18
C THR A 345 41.22 5.95 -24.69
N LEU A 346 40.22 6.41 -25.45
CA LEU A 346 40.38 6.58 -26.89
C LEU A 346 41.66 7.39 -27.09
N PRO A 347 42.60 6.94 -27.96
CA PRO A 347 43.80 7.72 -28.20
C PRO A 347 43.37 9.08 -28.75
N ASP A 348 43.85 10.13 -28.09
CA ASP A 348 43.72 11.50 -28.54
C ASP A 348 44.22 11.59 -29.99
N HIS A 349 43.38 12.19 -30.83
CA HIS A 349 43.80 12.67 -32.13
C HIS A 349 44.73 13.87 -31.92
N ASP A 350 46.03 13.62 -31.88
CA ASP A 350 47.10 14.59 -32.17
C ASP A 350 48.00 13.93 -33.23
N GLU A 351 47.80 14.29 -34.50
CA GLU A 351 48.61 15.26 -35.24
C GLU A 351 49.80 14.60 -35.97
N CYS A 352 49.90 14.96 -37.24
CA CYS A 352 51.00 14.63 -38.15
C CYS A 352 52.36 14.86 -37.50
N ASP A 353 53.26 13.89 -37.67
CA ASP A 353 54.62 14.20 -38.12
C ASP A 353 55.04 13.13 -39.14
N THR A 354 55.13 13.59 -40.38
CA THR A 354 56.03 13.04 -41.40
C THR A 354 57.46 13.21 -40.89
N ASP A 355 58.24 12.15 -40.90
CA ASP A 355 59.66 12.28 -41.23
C ASP A 355 60.14 11.05 -42.00
N GLU A 356 60.60 11.36 -43.20
CA GLU A 356 61.39 10.55 -44.11
C GLU A 356 62.77 10.23 -43.50
N ASP A 357 63.36 9.15 -44.02
CA ASP A 357 64.80 8.86 -44.12
C ASP A 357 65.63 8.66 -42.82
N ASP A 358 66.15 7.44 -42.62
CA ASP A 358 67.50 7.09 -43.10
C ASP A 358 67.92 5.64 -42.75
N LYS A 359 68.33 4.92 -43.80
CA LYS A 359 69.19 3.70 -43.88
C LYS A 359 68.67 2.31 -43.52
#